data_AF-A0A6J0SYA7-F1
#
_entry.id   AF-A0A6J0SYA7-F1
#
_cell.length_a   1.000
_cell.length_b   1.000
_cell.length_c   1.000
_cell.angle_alpha   90.00
_cell.angle_beta   90.00
_cell.angle_gamma   90.00
#
_symmetry.space_group_name_H-M   'P 1'
#
loop_
_entity.id
_entity.type
_entity.pdbx_description
1 polymer ?
#
loop_
_entity_poly.entity_id
_entity_poly.type
_entity_poly.pdbx_seq_one_letter_code
_entity_poly.pdbx_strand_id
1 'polypeptide(L)'
;MGMLDRLRKDWFILGIVLVITVAKLEPAFGVKGGPLKPEITITYIAVSTIFFNSGLSLKTEELTSALMHVKLHLFVQIFTLVFFPTAIWLFLQLLSITPINEWLLKGLQTVGCMPPPVSSAVILTKAVGGNEDKFR
;
A
#
# COMPACT_ATOMS: atom_id res chain seq x y z
N MET A 1 6.28 17.35 -25.05
CA MET A 1 5.82 17.48 -23.65
C MET A 1 6.94 18.14 -22.86
N GLY A 2 6.69 19.32 -22.31
CA GLY A 2 7.70 20.08 -21.58
C GLY A 2 8.10 19.40 -20.27
N MET A 3 9.24 19.79 -19.71
CA MET A 3 9.76 19.25 -18.44
C MET A 3 8.77 19.47 -17.28
N LEU A 4 8.05 20.60 -17.29
CA LEU A 4 6.99 20.94 -16.34
C LEU A 4 5.76 20.02 -16.43
N ASP A 5 5.38 19.58 -17.64
CA ASP A 5 4.26 18.64 -17.81
C ASP A 5 4.60 17.24 -17.27
N ARG A 6 5.86 16.81 -17.39
CA ARG A 6 6.34 15.55 -16.78
C ARG A 6 6.36 15.66 -15.26
N LEU A 7 6.88 16.77 -14.72
CA LEU A 7 6.87 17.06 -13.28
C LEU A 7 5.46 17.06 -12.69
N ARG A 8 4.48 17.65 -13.39
CA ARG A 8 3.07 17.63 -12.96
C ARG A 8 2.45 16.23 -13.04
N LYS A 9 2.85 15.41 -14.01
CA LYS A 9 2.35 14.04 -14.14
C LYS A 9 2.87 13.12 -13.04
N ASP A 10 4.17 13.21 -12.74
CA ASP A 10 4.85 12.32 -11.78
C ASP A 10 5.08 12.98 -10.41
N TRP A 11 4.33 14.04 -10.12
CA TRP A 11 4.50 14.88 -8.92
C TRP A 11 4.46 14.07 -7.62
N PHE A 12 3.63 13.02 -7.57
CA PHE A 12 3.48 12.15 -6.41
C PHE A 12 4.75 11.34 -6.14
N ILE A 13 5.35 10.74 -7.18
CA ILE A 13 6.60 9.96 -7.05
C ILE A 13 7.74 10.89 -6.63
N LEU A 14 7.84 12.06 -7.26
CA LEU A 14 8.84 13.07 -6.91
C LEU A 14 8.66 13.54 -5.46
N GLY A 15 7.42 13.75 -5.01
CA GLY A 15 7.08 14.07 -3.63
C GLY A 15 7.56 13.00 -2.64
N ILE A 16 7.33 11.71 -2.93
CA ILE A 16 7.81 10.60 -2.09
C ILE A 16 9.33 10.64 -1.95
N VAL A 17 10.05 10.74 -3.07
CA VAL A 17 11.53 10.76 -3.07
C VAL A 17 12.06 11.95 -2.27
N LEU A 18 11.44 13.13 -2.43
CA LEU A 18 11.81 14.33 -1.70
C LEU A 18 11.60 14.14 -0.20
N VAL A 19 10.44 13.66 0.24
CA VAL A 19 10.13 13.45 1.66
C VAL A 19 11.06 12.41 2.28
N ILE A 20 11.37 11.30 1.59
CA ILE A 20 12.34 10.30 2.06
C ILE A 20 13.74 10.94 2.23
N THR A 21 14.13 11.78 1.29
CA THR A 21 15.43 12.47 1.35
C THR A 21 15.49 13.43 2.53
N VAL A 22 14.45 14.22 2.74
CA VAL A 22 14.34 15.14 3.89
C VAL A 22 14.33 14.36 5.21
N ALA A 23 13.58 13.26 5.30
CA ALA A 23 13.55 12.41 6.49
C ALA A 23 14.93 11.79 6.82
N LYS A 24 15.74 11.51 5.79
CA LYS A 24 17.12 11.06 5.97
C LYS A 24 18.05 12.16 6.48
N LEU A 25 17.84 13.41 6.06
CA LEU A 25 18.65 14.56 6.48
C LEU A 25 18.31 15.02 7.90
N GLU A 26 17.01 15.06 8.24
CA GLU A 26 16.50 15.56 9.51
C GLU A 26 15.55 14.54 10.19
N PRO A 27 16.09 13.43 10.71
CA PRO A 27 15.27 12.37 11.31
C PRO A 27 14.61 12.81 12.62
N ALA A 28 15.12 13.86 13.28
CA ALA A 28 14.61 14.37 14.56
C ALA A 28 13.14 14.82 14.50
N PHE A 29 12.63 15.19 13.32
CA PHE A 29 11.22 15.53 13.15
C PHE A 29 10.30 14.30 13.25
N GLY A 30 10.77 13.15 12.76
CA GLY A 30 9.97 11.92 12.58
C GLY A 30 10.22 10.84 13.63
N VAL A 31 11.02 11.09 14.67
CA VAL A 31 11.19 10.15 15.78
C VAL A 31 10.00 10.17 16.73
N LYS A 32 9.83 9.07 17.48
CA LYS A 32 8.88 8.99 18.60
C LYS A 32 9.17 10.10 19.61
N GLY A 33 8.14 10.88 19.97
CA GLY A 33 8.31 12.08 20.80
C GLY A 33 8.86 13.34 20.09
N GLY A 34 9.21 13.26 18.80
CA GLY A 34 9.60 14.42 17.99
C GLY A 34 8.44 15.39 17.73
N PRO A 35 8.68 16.57 17.14
CA PRO A 35 7.67 17.61 16.92
C PRO A 35 6.49 17.14 16.06
N LEU A 36 6.71 16.19 15.14
CA LEU A 36 5.63 15.60 14.34
C LEU A 36 4.76 14.62 15.13
N LYS A 37 5.23 14.12 16.28
CA LYS A 37 4.63 13.02 17.08
C LYS A 37 3.96 11.97 16.19
N PRO A 38 4.74 11.25 15.35
CA PRO A 38 4.19 10.33 14.34
C PRO A 38 3.20 9.31 14.90
N GLU A 39 3.41 8.91 16.14
CA GLU A 39 2.59 7.97 16.91
C GLU A 39 1.13 8.41 17.04
N ILE A 40 0.87 9.72 17.03
CA ILE A 40 -0.48 10.29 17.13
C ILE A 40 -0.91 10.78 15.75
N THR A 41 -0.12 11.68 15.18
CA THR A 41 -0.49 12.44 13.99
C THR A 41 -0.56 11.56 12.75
N ILE A 42 0.39 10.64 12.57
CA ILE A 42 0.37 9.72 11.42
C ILE A 42 -0.57 8.55 11.73
N THR A 43 -0.31 7.81 12.82
CA THR A 43 -1.02 6.57 13.13
C THR A 43 -2.52 6.76 13.32
N TYR A 44 -2.97 7.85 13.94
CA TYR A 44 -4.39 8.09 14.15
C TYR A 44 -4.96 9.06 13.13
N ILE A 45 -4.40 10.25 12.98
CA ILE A 45 -5.05 11.29 12.16
C ILE A 45 -4.90 10.97 10.67
N ALA A 46 -3.68 10.76 10.18
CA ALA A 46 -3.46 10.51 8.76
C ALA A 46 -4.08 9.19 8.30
N VAL A 47 -3.85 8.09 9.03
CA VAL A 47 -4.44 6.78 8.70
C VAL A 47 -5.96 6.87 8.72
N SER A 48 -6.59 7.43 9.77
CA SER A 48 -8.05 7.53 9.82
C SER A 48 -8.59 8.39 8.67
N THR A 49 -7.92 9.49 8.31
CA THR A 49 -8.33 10.35 7.20
C THR A 49 -8.27 9.61 5.86
N ILE A 50 -7.21 8.84 5.61
CA ILE A 50 -7.06 8.06 4.38
C ILE A 50 -8.13 6.97 4.29
N PHE A 51 -8.34 6.22 5.37
CA PHE A 51 -9.35 5.16 5.41
C PHE A 51 -10.77 5.73 5.34
N PHE A 52 -11.03 6.86 5.99
CA PHE A 52 -12.32 7.54 5.93
C PHE A 52 -12.63 8.07 4.53
N ASN A 53 -11.67 8.75 3.88
CA ASN A 53 -11.84 9.24 2.52
C ASN A 53 -12.01 8.08 1.52
N SER A 54 -11.22 7.00 1.69
CA SER A 54 -11.38 5.78 0.89
C SER A 54 -12.75 5.13 1.11
N GLY A 55 -13.25 5.14 2.34
CA GLY A 55 -14.59 4.69 2.73
C GLY A 55 -15.70 5.50 2.08
N LEU A 56 -15.61 6.84 2.12
CA LEU A 56 -16.58 7.73 1.48
C LEU A 56 -16.57 7.64 -0.04
N SER A 57 -15.42 7.31 -0.64
CA SER A 57 -15.29 7.14 -2.08
C SER A 57 -15.85 5.80 -2.59
N LEU A 58 -16.20 4.86 -1.71
CA LEU A 58 -16.81 3.59 -2.07
C LEU A 58 -18.33 3.76 -2.26
N LYS A 59 -18.84 3.44 -3.44
CA LYS A 59 -20.27 3.41 -3.68
C LYS A 59 -20.88 2.13 -3.12
N THR A 60 -22.10 2.20 -2.59
CA THR A 60 -22.78 1.03 -2.03
C THR A 60 -23.09 -0.03 -3.08
N GLU A 61 -23.39 0.39 -4.32
CA GLU A 61 -23.66 -0.48 -5.47
C GLU A 61 -22.46 -1.39 -5.78
N GLU A 62 -21.26 -0.82 -5.79
CA GLU A 62 -19.98 -1.50 -6.00
C GLU A 62 -19.74 -2.58 -4.94
N LEU A 63 -20.02 -2.25 -3.68
CA LEU A 63 -19.88 -3.17 -2.57
C LEU A 63 -20.87 -4.35 -2.69
N THR A 64 -22.11 -4.07 -3.07
CA THR A 64 -23.13 -5.11 -3.28
C THR A 64 -22.79 -5.99 -4.48
N SER A 65 -22.37 -5.40 -5.60
CA SER A 65 -21.91 -6.11 -6.81
C SER A 65 -20.74 -7.05 -6.49
N ALA A 66 -19.74 -6.56 -5.76
CA ALA A 66 -18.59 -7.36 -5.34
C ALA A 66 -18.97 -8.56 -4.45
N LEU A 67 -19.95 -8.40 -3.56
CA LEU A 67 -20.44 -9.48 -2.69
C LEU A 67 -21.14 -10.61 -3.46
N MET A 68 -21.71 -10.31 -4.63
CA MET A 68 -22.39 -11.31 -5.46
C MET A 68 -21.41 -12.28 -6.14
N HIS A 69 -20.12 -11.94 -6.22
CA HIS A 69 -19.09 -12.74 -6.88
C HIS A 69 -18.25 -13.58 -5.92
N VAL A 70 -18.92 -14.44 -5.14
CA VAL A 70 -18.30 -15.26 -4.08
C VAL A 70 -17.10 -16.10 -4.57
N LYS A 71 -17.18 -16.70 -5.77
CA LYS A 71 -16.06 -17.50 -6.32
C LYS A 71 -14.80 -16.65 -6.56
N LEU A 72 -14.98 -15.42 -7.03
CA LEU A 72 -13.87 -14.50 -7.27
C LEU A 72 -13.30 -14.02 -5.93
N HIS A 73 -14.16 -13.65 -4.99
CA HIS A 73 -13.74 -13.18 -3.66
C HIS A 73 -12.94 -14.26 -2.94
N LEU A 74 -13.40 -15.51 -2.97
CA LEU A 74 -12.71 -16.64 -2.35
C LEU A 74 -11.35 -16.91 -3.00
N PHE A 75 -11.25 -16.82 -4.34
CA PHE A 75 -9.98 -16.93 -5.05
C PHE A 75 -9.00 -15.82 -4.62
N VAL A 76 -9.44 -14.56 -4.66
CA VAL A 76 -8.60 -13.41 -4.27
C VAL A 76 -8.17 -13.50 -2.81
N GLN A 77 -9.06 -13.95 -1.92
CA GLN A 77 -8.77 -14.12 -0.50
C GLN A 77 -7.70 -15.19 -0.27
N ILE A 78 -7.83 -16.37 -0.89
CA ILE A 78 -6.81 -17.43 -0.80
C ILE A 78 -5.49 -16.94 -1.38
N PHE A 79 -5.52 -16.27 -2.54
CA PHE A 79 -4.32 -15.79 -3.18
C PHE A 79 -3.58 -14.74 -2.33
N THR A 80 -4.33 -13.81 -1.73
CA THR A 80 -3.77 -12.69 -0.96
C THR A 80 -3.39 -13.08 0.47
N LEU A 81 -4.17 -13.93 1.13
CA LEU A 81 -3.94 -14.29 2.54
C LEU A 81 -3.20 -15.61 2.75
N VAL A 82 -3.14 -16.48 1.74
CA VAL A 82 -2.45 -17.77 1.86
C VAL A 82 -1.24 -17.81 0.93
N PHE A 83 -1.45 -17.63 -0.37
CA PHE A 83 -0.38 -17.80 -1.35
C PHE A 83 0.76 -16.77 -1.16
N PHE A 84 0.46 -15.48 -1.13
CA PHE A 84 1.47 -14.43 -0.96
C PHE A 84 2.23 -14.52 0.37
N PRO A 85 1.55 -14.60 1.54
CA PRO A 85 2.23 -14.76 2.83
C PRO A 85 3.13 -15.97 2.89
N THR A 86 2.70 -17.11 2.33
CA THR A 86 3.48 -18.35 2.28
C THR A 86 4.70 -18.21 1.35
N ALA A 87 4.51 -17.60 0.17
CA ALA A 87 5.60 -17.36 -0.77
C ALA A 87 6.66 -16.41 -0.19
N ILE A 88 6.23 -15.32 0.45
CA ILE A 88 7.12 -14.39 1.14
C ILE A 88 7.83 -15.07 2.31
N TRP A 89 7.12 -15.87 3.10
CA TRP A 89 7.73 -16.62 4.19
C TRP A 89 8.82 -17.57 3.69
N LEU A 90 8.55 -18.33 2.62
CA LEU A 90 9.54 -19.23 2.01
C LEU A 90 10.76 -18.45 1.48
N PHE A 91 10.52 -17.32 0.81
CA PHE A 91 11.59 -16.44 0.33
C PHE A 91 12.43 -15.89 1.49
N LEU A 92 11.80 -15.52 2.60
CA LEU A 92 12.48 -15.03 3.80
C LEU A 92 13.28 -16.12 4.51
N GLN A 93 12.85 -17.38 4.49
CA GLN A 93 13.65 -18.50 5.01
C GLN A 93 14.99 -18.61 4.26
N LEU A 94 14.96 -18.49 2.93
CA LEU A 94 16.18 -18.47 2.12
C LEU A 94 17.06 -17.26 2.47
N LEU A 95 16.43 -16.10 2.64
CA LEU A 95 17.13 -14.84 2.94
C LEU A 95 17.71 -14.83 4.37
N SER A 96 17.12 -15.56 5.31
CA SER A 96 17.58 -15.67 6.70
C SER A 96 18.93 -16.39 6.84
N ILE A 97 19.40 -17.06 5.79
CA ILE A 97 20.75 -17.68 5.74
C ILE A 97 21.83 -16.59 5.57
N THR A 98 21.45 -15.41 5.08
CA THR A 98 22.35 -14.26 4.90
C THR A 98 22.41 -13.42 6.19
N PRO A 99 23.46 -12.61 6.40
CA PRO A 99 23.62 -11.78 7.61
C PRO A 99 22.70 -10.55 7.65
N ILE A 100 21.48 -10.65 7.13
CA ILE A 100 20.49 -9.58 7.14
C ILE A 100 19.87 -9.46 8.53
N ASN A 101 19.59 -8.22 8.94
CA ASN A 101 18.97 -7.92 10.23
C ASN A 101 17.57 -8.57 10.36
N GLU A 102 17.34 -9.27 11.47
CA GLU A 102 16.08 -9.98 11.74
C GLU A 102 14.84 -9.05 11.74
N TRP A 103 14.96 -7.81 12.21
CA TRP A 103 13.86 -6.85 12.20
C TRP A 103 13.48 -6.42 10.79
N LEU A 104 14.44 -6.37 9.86
CA LEU A 104 14.16 -6.09 8.45
C LEU A 104 13.38 -7.25 7.82
N LEU A 105 13.75 -8.49 8.13
CA LEU A 105 13.03 -9.69 7.67
C LEU A 105 11.59 -9.71 8.20
N LYS A 106 11.40 -9.41 9.50
CA LYS A 106 10.06 -9.29 10.12
C LYS A 106 9.22 -8.17 9.52
N GLY A 107 9.85 -7.04 9.21
CA GLY A 107 9.21 -5.93 8.50
C GLY A 107 8.75 -6.34 7.10
N LEU A 108 9.61 -7.02 6.34
CA LEU A 108 9.27 -7.52 5.01
C LEU A 108 8.14 -8.56 5.06
N GLN A 109 8.15 -9.44 6.07
CA GLN A 109 7.05 -10.39 6.29
C GLN A 109 5.73 -9.68 6.59
N THR A 110 5.76 -8.67 7.45
CA THR A 110 4.57 -7.90 7.84
C THR A 110 3.96 -7.21 6.63
N VAL A 111 4.77 -6.52 5.83
CA VAL A 111 4.31 -5.83 4.61
C VAL A 111 3.82 -6.85 3.56
N GLY A 112 4.48 -8.00 3.43
CA GLY A 112 4.08 -9.07 2.52
C GLY A 112 2.74 -9.73 2.86
N CYS A 113 2.28 -9.60 4.11
CA CYS A 113 0.96 -10.06 4.55
C CYS A 113 -0.15 -9.01 4.43
N MET A 114 0.19 -7.76 4.08
CA MET A 114 -0.81 -6.70 3.95
C MET A 114 -1.58 -6.85 2.63
N PRO A 115 -2.91 -6.63 2.63
CA PRO A 115 -3.67 -6.62 1.40
C PRO A 115 -3.24 -5.45 0.49
N PRO A 116 -3.31 -5.63 -0.84
CA PRO A 116 -2.94 -4.57 -1.77
C PRO A 116 -3.92 -3.39 -1.68
N PRO A 117 -3.48 -2.14 -1.92
CA PRO A 117 -4.37 -0.99 -1.94
C PRO A 117 -5.36 -1.09 -3.11
N VAL A 118 -6.67 -1.07 -2.79
CA VAL A 118 -7.75 -1.24 -3.78
C VAL A 118 -7.73 -0.11 -4.83
N SER A 119 -7.49 1.14 -4.40
CA SER A 119 -7.50 2.30 -5.30
C SER A 119 -6.43 2.24 -6.39
N SER A 120 -5.19 1.84 -6.05
CA SER A 120 -4.13 1.75 -7.04
C SER A 120 -4.30 0.54 -7.96
N ALA A 121 -4.81 -0.58 -7.44
CA ALA A 121 -5.09 -1.77 -8.24
C ALA A 121 -6.10 -1.47 -9.36
N VAL A 122 -7.17 -0.72 -9.08
CA VAL A 122 -8.18 -0.34 -10.07
C VAL A 122 -7.59 0.61 -11.13
N ILE A 123 -6.86 1.65 -10.71
CA ILE A 123 -6.24 2.61 -11.63
C ILE A 123 -5.25 1.90 -12.58
N LEU A 124 -4.43 1.00 -12.04
CA LEU A 124 -3.45 0.25 -12.83
C LEU A 124 -4.11 -0.77 -13.76
N THR A 125 -5.14 -1.46 -13.29
CA THR A 125 -5.93 -2.40 -14.13
C THR A 125 -6.58 -1.67 -15.30
N LYS A 126 -7.15 -0.48 -15.05
CA LYS A 126 -7.69 0.39 -16.11
C LYS A 126 -6.63 0.83 -17.11
N ALA A 127 -5.44 1.20 -16.63
CA ALA A 127 -4.35 1.66 -17.49
C ALA A 127 -3.86 0.58 -18.48
N VAL A 128 -4.05 -0.70 -18.16
CA VAL A 128 -3.67 -1.83 -19.02
C VAL A 128 -4.84 -2.44 -19.80
N GLY A 129 -6.02 -1.81 -19.77
CA GLY A 129 -7.22 -2.31 -20.45
C GLY A 129 -7.84 -3.57 -19.80
N GLY A 130 -7.57 -3.78 -18.51
CA GLY A 130 -8.15 -4.88 -17.74
C GLY A 130 -9.65 -4.68 -17.48
N ASN A 131 -10.33 -5.76 -17.14
CA ASN A 131 -11.80 -5.80 -17.06
C ASN A 131 -12.34 -4.95 -15.89
N GLU A 132 -13.17 -3.94 -16.20
CA GLU A 132 -13.79 -3.04 -15.22
C GLU A 132 -15.07 -3.64 -14.59
N ASP A 133 -15.78 -4.51 -15.30
CA ASP A 133 -17.16 -4.94 -14.96
C ASP A 133 -17.30 -5.76 -13.67
N LYS A 134 -16.19 -6.15 -13.05
CA LYS A 134 -16.19 -6.86 -11.75
C LYS A 134 -15.92 -5.96 -10.54
N PHE A 135 -15.56 -4.70 -10.79
CA PHE A 135 -15.32 -3.66 -9.79
C PHE A 135 -16.14 -2.41 -10.14
N ARG A 136 -17.34 -2.63 -10.73
CA ARG A 136 -18.35 -1.62 -11.02
C ARG A 136 -19.73 -2.08 -10.51
#